data_AF-A0AB74QG44-F1
#
_entry.id   AF-A0AB74QG44-F1
#
_cell.length_a   1.000
_cell.length_b   1.000
_cell.length_c   1.000
_cell.angle_alpha   90.00
_cell.angle_beta   90.00
_cell.angle_gamma   90.00
#
_symmetry.space_group_name_H-M   'P 1'
#
loop_
_entity.id
_entity.type
_entity.pdbx_description
1 polymer ?
#
loop_
_entity_poly.entity_id
_entity_poly.type
_entity_poly.pdbx_seq_one_letter_code
_entity_poly.pdbx_strand_id
1 'polypeptide(L)'
;MTIRINLDGENILENVDNKFYGLRARVDFDLDLLDEDVIDIMDRILTLDVNPSRMFITKGRVDIFYQPQKEISIESKLGYMKLINEFIDFIESQEIVEMKFLGWNLNGDKIVESQANDSNISFSKEIFNPDTVYLDGLIEGYVNL
;
A
#
# COMPACT_ATOMS: atom_id res chain seq x y z
N MET A 1 -4.80 20.04 -4.41
CA MET A 1 -3.34 20.16 -4.27
C MET A 1 -2.77 18.85 -4.80
N THR A 2 -2.02 18.92 -5.90
CA THR A 2 -1.62 17.76 -6.71
C THR A 2 -0.10 17.65 -6.63
N ILE A 3 0.42 16.57 -6.03
CA ILE A 3 1.87 16.32 -6.03
C ILE A 3 2.18 15.42 -7.22
N ARG A 4 3.03 15.94 -8.12
CA ARG A 4 3.66 15.21 -9.23
C ARG A 4 4.99 14.68 -8.72
N ILE A 5 5.28 13.40 -8.94
CA ILE A 5 6.63 12.85 -8.77
C ILE A 5 7.28 12.86 -10.16
N ASN A 6 8.36 13.61 -10.32
CA ASN A 6 9.19 13.61 -11.52
C ASN A 6 10.34 12.60 -11.30
N LEU A 7 10.61 11.74 -12.28
CA LEU A 7 11.63 10.68 -12.22
C LEU A 7 13.07 11.20 -12.35
N ASP A 8 13.27 12.51 -12.47
CA ASP A 8 14.56 13.13 -12.81
C ASP A 8 15.26 13.84 -11.63
N GLY A 9 15.43 13.16 -10.51
CA GLY A 9 16.61 13.38 -9.65
C GLY A 9 16.80 14.73 -8.94
N GLU A 10 15.87 15.67 -8.94
CA GLU A 10 16.00 16.94 -8.21
C GLU A 10 15.09 17.07 -6.97
N ASN A 11 15.74 17.36 -5.83
CA ASN A 11 15.29 17.70 -4.48
C ASN A 11 13.85 17.34 -4.05
N ILE A 12 13.74 16.22 -3.32
CA ILE A 12 12.53 15.80 -2.59
C ILE A 12 12.44 16.45 -1.17
N LEU A 13 13.43 17.24 -0.75
CA LEU A 13 13.50 17.74 0.63
C LEU A 13 13.24 19.25 0.73
N GLU A 14 12.06 19.67 0.27
CA GLU A 14 11.39 20.85 0.82
C GLU A 14 9.93 20.47 1.15
N ASN A 15 9.75 19.45 2.00
CA ASN A 15 8.49 19.26 2.69
C ASN A 15 8.73 19.22 4.19
N VAL A 16 8.07 20.15 4.87
CA VAL A 16 8.31 20.60 6.25
C VAL A 16 7.85 19.59 7.31
N ASP A 17 7.50 18.36 6.91
CA ASP A 17 7.19 17.25 7.81
C ASP A 17 7.68 15.95 7.13
N ASN A 18 8.75 15.34 7.64
CA ASN A 18 9.37 14.10 7.14
C ASN A 18 8.48 12.84 7.35
N LYS A 19 7.18 12.96 7.12
CA LYS A 19 6.16 11.95 7.43
C LYS A 19 5.95 10.99 6.27
N PHE A 20 5.88 9.71 6.59
CA PHE A 20 5.52 8.65 5.65
C PHE A 20 4.08 8.18 5.85
N TYR A 21 3.31 8.16 4.78
CA TYR A 21 1.86 7.91 4.81
C TYR A 21 1.47 6.51 4.30
N GLY A 22 2.35 5.83 3.57
CA GLY A 22 2.11 4.44 3.15
C GLY A 22 2.54 4.12 1.73
N LEU A 23 2.24 2.88 1.34
CA LEU A 23 2.63 2.23 0.09
C LEU A 23 1.39 1.74 -0.64
N ARG A 24 1.47 1.67 -1.97
CA ARG A 24 0.40 1.16 -2.83
C ARG A 24 0.93 0.11 -3.80
N ALA A 25 0.23 -1.01 -3.84
CA ALA A 25 0.34 -2.02 -4.87
C ALA A 25 -0.99 -2.15 -5.63
N ARG A 26 -0.98 -2.91 -6.72
CA ARG A 26 -2.18 -3.30 -7.45
C ARG A 26 -2.09 -4.72 -7.95
N VAL A 27 -3.24 -5.37 -8.01
CA VAL A 27 -3.47 -6.60 -8.76
C VAL A 27 -4.46 -6.30 -9.88
N ASP A 28 -4.12 -6.66 -11.11
CA ASP A 28 -5.02 -6.60 -12.25
C ASP A 28 -5.66 -7.98 -12.46
N PHE A 29 -6.93 -8.04 -12.86
CA PHE A 29 -7.63 -9.29 -13.15
C PHE A 29 -8.57 -9.13 -14.34
N ASP A 30 -8.84 -10.24 -15.02
CA ASP A 30 -9.73 -10.24 -16.18
C ASP A 30 -11.19 -10.08 -15.74
N LEU A 31 -11.94 -9.30 -16.51
CA LEU A 31 -13.34 -8.99 -16.27
C LEU A 31 -14.28 -9.97 -16.94
N ASP A 32 -13.76 -10.73 -17.90
CA ASP A 32 -14.51 -11.72 -18.65
C ASP A 32 -14.60 -13.07 -17.90
N LEU A 33 -13.92 -13.17 -16.75
CA LEU A 33 -13.97 -14.29 -15.81
C LEU A 33 -14.71 -13.79 -14.54
N LEU A 34 -15.96 -14.25 -14.38
CA LEU A 34 -16.94 -13.75 -13.40
C LEU A 34 -16.50 -13.95 -11.94
N ASP A 35 -16.84 -12.97 -11.09
CA ASP A 35 -17.01 -12.92 -9.61
C ASP A 35 -16.21 -13.82 -8.65
N GLU A 36 -16.06 -15.11 -8.94
CA GLU A 36 -15.25 -16.06 -8.15
C GLU A 36 -13.78 -15.59 -8.10
N ASP A 37 -13.27 -15.01 -9.19
CA ASP A 37 -11.88 -14.53 -9.25
C ASP A 37 -11.59 -13.37 -8.29
N VAL A 38 -12.56 -12.49 -8.02
CA VAL A 38 -12.32 -11.33 -7.14
C VAL A 38 -12.25 -11.76 -5.68
N ILE A 39 -13.17 -12.63 -5.25
CA ILE A 39 -13.17 -13.18 -3.90
C ILE A 39 -11.89 -14.02 -3.69
N ASP A 40 -11.52 -14.85 -4.67
CA ASP A 40 -10.30 -15.66 -4.59
C ASP A 40 -9.02 -14.79 -4.53
N ILE A 41 -8.95 -13.71 -5.31
CA ILE A 41 -7.83 -12.75 -5.24
C ILE A 41 -7.78 -12.09 -3.86
N MET A 42 -8.93 -11.68 -3.31
CA MET A 42 -8.97 -11.08 -1.98
C MET A 42 -8.54 -12.05 -0.89
N ASP A 43 -9.03 -13.28 -0.92
CA ASP A 43 -8.65 -14.31 0.04
C ASP A 43 -7.14 -14.57 -0.04
N ARG A 44 -6.57 -14.67 -1.25
CA ARG A 44 -5.11 -14.79 -1.44
C ARG A 44 -4.35 -13.59 -0.86
N ILE A 45 -4.82 -12.35 -1.08
CA ILE A 45 -4.21 -11.15 -0.49
C ILE A 45 -4.26 -11.17 1.04
N LEU A 46 -5.34 -11.69 1.63
CA LEU A 46 -5.49 -11.80 3.09
C LEU A 46 -4.69 -12.96 3.71
N THR A 47 -4.07 -13.82 2.89
CA THR A 47 -3.12 -14.85 3.36
C THR A 47 -1.67 -14.39 3.38
N LEU A 48 -1.37 -13.17 2.92
CA LEU A 48 -0.01 -12.63 2.90
C LEU A 48 0.54 -12.37 4.31
N ASP A 49 1.86 -12.43 4.46
CA ASP A 49 2.56 -12.24 5.75
C ASP A 49 2.30 -10.86 6.38
N VAL A 50 1.97 -9.86 5.55
CA VAL A 50 1.56 -8.52 5.98
C VAL A 50 0.20 -8.25 5.35
N ASN A 51 -0.82 -8.02 6.18
CA ASN A 51 -2.14 -7.65 5.66
C ASN A 51 -2.14 -6.20 5.18
N PRO A 52 -2.92 -5.89 4.13
CA PRO A 52 -3.12 -4.51 3.73
C PRO A 52 -3.98 -3.75 4.73
N SER A 53 -3.70 -2.46 4.91
CA SER A 53 -4.57 -1.53 5.66
C SER A 53 -5.91 -1.30 4.97
N ARG A 54 -5.92 -1.28 3.63
CA ARG A 54 -7.10 -1.04 2.83
C ARG A 54 -6.96 -1.72 1.47
N MET A 55 -8.07 -2.18 0.94
CA MET A 55 -8.20 -2.55 -0.47
C MET A 55 -9.32 -1.73 -1.10
N PHE A 56 -9.06 -1.23 -2.32
CA PHE A 56 -10.05 -0.55 -3.14
C PHE A 56 -10.30 -1.35 -4.41
N ILE A 57 -11.52 -1.87 -4.54
CA ILE A 57 -11.89 -2.78 -5.63
C ILE A 57 -12.61 -1.98 -6.70
N THR A 58 -12.14 -2.14 -7.93
CA THR A 58 -12.78 -1.57 -9.13
C THR A 58 -12.87 -2.63 -10.20
N LYS A 59 -13.57 -2.31 -11.30
CA LYS A 59 -13.70 -3.18 -12.45
C LYS A 59 -12.30 -3.51 -13.03
N GLY A 60 -11.81 -4.73 -12.77
CA GLY A 60 -10.62 -5.33 -13.39
C GLY A 60 -9.33 -5.12 -12.59
N ARG A 61 -9.42 -4.59 -11.36
CA ARG A 61 -8.25 -4.42 -10.49
C ARG A 61 -8.62 -4.23 -9.02
N VAL A 62 -7.70 -4.67 -8.15
CA VAL A 62 -7.66 -4.33 -6.72
C VAL A 62 -6.48 -3.41 -6.47
N ASP A 63 -6.73 -2.19 -5.98
CA ASP A 63 -5.68 -1.34 -5.43
C ASP A 63 -5.49 -1.67 -3.94
N ILE A 64 -4.25 -1.95 -3.54
CA ILE A 64 -3.90 -2.44 -2.21
C ILE A 64 -3.04 -1.39 -1.51
N PHE A 65 -3.40 -1.01 -0.29
CA PHE A 65 -2.73 0.03 0.48
C PHE A 65 -2.13 -0.54 1.76
N TYR A 66 -0.86 -0.23 2.01
CA TYR A 66 -0.14 -0.56 3.22
C TYR A 66 0.22 0.74 3.96
N GLN A 67 -0.55 1.05 5.00
CA GLN A 67 -0.32 2.20 5.85
C GLN A 67 0.33 1.73 7.15
N PRO A 68 1.34 2.45 7.65
CA PRO A 68 1.92 2.11 8.93
C PRO A 68 0.88 2.36 10.04
N GLN A 69 0.87 1.49 11.06
CA GLN A 69 -0.02 1.62 12.21
C GLN A 69 0.42 2.73 13.17
N LYS A 70 1.62 3.30 12.95
CA LYS A 70 2.23 4.38 13.73
C LYS A 70 2.88 5.39 12.80
N GLU A 71 3.00 6.64 13.22
CA GLU A 71 3.72 7.66 12.43
C GLU A 71 5.18 7.25 12.25
N ILE A 72 5.67 7.39 11.03
CA ILE A 72 7.05 7.10 10.67
C ILE A 72 7.71 8.42 10.25
N SER A 73 8.76 8.80 10.97
CA SER A 73 9.64 9.91 10.61
C SER A 73 10.84 9.39 9.84
N ILE A 74 10.96 9.74 8.56
CA ILE A 74 12.08 9.30 7.73
C ILE A 74 13.16 10.38 7.69
N GLU A 75 14.26 10.15 8.40
CA GLU A 75 15.33 11.14 8.58
C GLU A 75 16.27 11.29 7.37
N SER A 76 16.20 10.38 6.39
CA SER A 76 17.07 10.44 5.21
C SER A 76 16.43 9.86 3.95
N LYS A 77 16.86 10.38 2.79
CA LYS A 77 16.52 9.81 1.47
C LYS A 77 16.90 8.33 1.37
N LEU A 78 18.00 7.91 2.00
CA LEU A 78 18.45 6.52 1.96
C LEU A 78 17.48 5.60 2.71
N GLY A 79 17.05 5.99 3.92
CA GLY A 79 16.03 5.24 4.68
C GLY A 79 14.71 5.16 3.93
N TYR A 80 14.35 6.26 3.26
CA TYR A 80 13.17 6.33 2.40
C TYR A 80 13.19 5.30 1.26
N MET A 81 14.30 5.27 0.51
CA MET A 81 14.48 4.33 -0.60
C MET A 81 14.59 2.88 -0.12
N LYS A 82 15.23 2.65 1.03
CA LYS A 82 15.33 1.33 1.63
C LYS A 82 13.93 0.77 1.94
N LEU A 83 13.08 1.55 2.59
CA LEU A 83 11.70 1.15 2.91
C LEU A 83 10.89 0.80 1.66
N ILE A 84 11.02 1.60 0.60
CA ILE A 84 10.32 1.34 -0.68
C ILE A 84 10.84 0.06 -1.33
N ASN A 85 12.16 -0.12 -1.38
CA ASN A 85 12.74 -1.31 -2.00
C ASN A 85 12.37 -2.59 -1.23
N GLU A 86 12.40 -2.57 0.10
CA GLU A 86 11.95 -3.72 0.91
C GLU A 86 10.47 -4.06 0.68
N PHE A 87 9.63 -3.05 0.43
CA PHE A 87 8.24 -3.30 0.03
C PHE A 87 8.12 -3.91 -1.37
N ILE A 88 8.92 -3.44 -2.33
CA ILE A 88 8.97 -4.02 -3.67
C ILE A 88 9.41 -5.48 -3.58
N ASP A 89 10.50 -5.77 -2.85
CA ASP A 89 10.98 -7.13 -2.62
C ASP A 89 9.89 -8.00 -1.96
N PHE A 90 9.16 -7.45 -0.98
CA PHE A 90 8.04 -8.13 -0.34
C PHE A 90 6.96 -8.51 -1.35
N ILE A 91 6.45 -7.59 -2.16
CA ILE A 91 5.35 -7.91 -3.09
C ILE A 91 5.81 -8.80 -4.24
N GLU A 92 7.06 -8.67 -4.71
CA GLU A 92 7.62 -9.53 -5.76
C GLU A 92 7.85 -10.97 -5.28
N SER A 93 8.07 -11.16 -3.97
CA SER A 93 8.20 -12.50 -3.37
C SER A 93 6.88 -13.27 -3.24
N GLN A 94 5.72 -12.63 -3.46
CA GLN A 94 4.41 -13.25 -3.28
C GLN A 94 3.99 -14.00 -4.56
N GLU A 95 4.42 -15.25 -4.70
CA GLU A 95 4.05 -16.10 -5.85
C GLU A 95 2.53 -16.33 -5.98
N ILE A 96 1.82 -16.20 -4.85
CA ILE A 96 0.38 -16.42 -4.79
C ILE A 96 -0.42 -15.25 -5.33
N VAL A 97 0.12 -14.06 -5.61
CA VAL A 97 -0.65 -12.96 -6.21
C VAL A 97 0.31 -12.07 -6.98
N GLU A 98 0.08 -11.88 -8.29
CA GLU A 98 0.91 -10.97 -9.10
C GLU A 98 0.59 -9.51 -8.75
N MET A 99 1.34 -8.97 -7.80
CA MET A 99 1.22 -7.58 -7.36
C MET A 99 2.22 -6.68 -8.08
N LYS A 100 1.78 -5.49 -8.46
CA LYS A 100 2.60 -4.44 -9.08
C LYS A 100 2.73 -3.25 -8.15
N PHE A 101 3.95 -2.79 -7.94
CA PHE A 101 4.21 -1.54 -7.23
C PHE A 101 3.62 -0.35 -8.00
N LEU A 102 2.86 0.53 -7.33
CA LEU A 102 2.27 1.71 -7.96
C LEU A 102 2.74 3.04 -7.40
N GLY A 103 3.19 3.09 -6.15
CA GLY A 103 3.63 4.34 -5.55
C GLY A 103 3.61 4.33 -4.02
N TRP A 104 4.02 5.46 -3.47
CA TRP A 104 4.16 5.71 -2.04
C TRP A 104 3.62 7.12 -1.70
N ASN A 105 3.29 7.38 -0.43
CA ASN A 105 2.80 8.68 0.07
C ASN A 105 1.62 9.28 -0.72
N LEU A 106 0.66 8.45 -1.10
CA LEU A 106 -0.56 8.88 -1.79
C LEU A 106 -1.56 9.36 -0.74
N ASN A 107 -1.79 10.69 -0.66
CA ASN A 107 -2.72 11.40 0.23
C ASN A 107 -3.54 10.49 1.16
N GLY A 108 -3.04 10.25 2.37
CA GLY A 108 -3.75 9.48 3.39
C GLY A 108 -4.78 10.36 4.11
N ASP A 109 -6.06 9.99 4.05
CA ASP A 109 -7.15 10.67 4.79
C ASP A 109 -7.07 10.46 6.31
N LYS A 110 -6.17 9.61 6.81
CA LYS A 110 -6.06 9.25 8.23
C LYS A 110 -4.70 9.66 8.79
N ILE A 111 -4.78 10.47 9.85
CA ILE A 111 -3.64 10.90 10.68
C ILE A 111 -3.25 9.71 11.56
N VAL A 112 -2.00 9.28 11.48
CA VAL A 112 -1.44 8.20 12.31
C VAL A 112 -0.82 8.81 13.57
N GLU A 113 -0.86 8.11 14.72
CA GLU A 113 -0.32 8.61 15.99
C GLU A 113 1.20 8.80 15.97
N SER A 114 1.65 9.95 16.47
CA SER A 114 3.04 10.38 16.53
C SER A 114 3.83 9.75 17.67
N GLN A 115 4.96 9.09 17.38
CA GLN A 115 6.04 8.90 18.35
C GLN A 115 7.42 9.12 17.73
N ALA A 116 8.33 9.59 18.58
CA ALA A 116 9.65 10.08 18.21
C ALA A 116 10.61 8.97 17.73
N ASN A 117 11.30 9.28 16.64
CA ASN A 117 12.64 8.84 16.25
C ASN A 117 12.92 7.33 16.32
N ASP A 118 12.52 6.60 15.28
CA ASP A 118 13.15 5.32 14.96
C ASP A 118 13.88 5.45 13.62
N SER A 119 15.22 5.55 13.66
CA SER A 119 16.05 5.76 12.46
C SER A 119 16.19 4.49 11.59
N ASN A 120 15.71 3.34 12.08
CA ASN A 120 15.81 2.03 11.45
C ASN A 120 14.42 1.48 11.07
N ILE A 121 13.73 2.19 10.19
CA ILE A 121 12.43 1.74 9.68
C ILE A 121 12.66 0.75 8.53
N SER A 122 12.10 -0.45 8.67
CA SER A 122 12.04 -1.47 7.63
C SER A 122 10.59 -1.83 7.29
N PHE A 123 10.33 -2.33 6.09
CA PHE A 123 9.00 -2.89 5.78
C PHE A 123 8.81 -4.19 6.55
N SER A 124 7.91 -4.20 7.54
CA SER A 124 7.64 -5.37 8.36
C SER A 124 6.20 -5.43 8.86
N LYS A 125 5.76 -6.62 9.26
CA LYS A 125 4.42 -6.85 9.81
C LYS A 125 4.18 -6.03 11.09
N GLU A 126 5.20 -5.81 11.91
CA GLU A 126 5.07 -5.06 13.17
C GLU A 126 4.66 -3.61 12.93
N ILE A 127 4.96 -3.08 11.75
CA ILE A 127 4.70 -1.68 11.38
C ILE A 127 3.48 -1.57 10.47
N PHE A 128 3.34 -2.48 9.50
CA PHE A 128 2.37 -2.36 8.41
C PHE A 128 1.16 -3.31 8.51
N ASN A 129 1.11 -4.20 9.52
CA ASN A 129 0.01 -5.14 9.66
C ASN A 129 -1.08 -4.55 10.59
N PRO A 130 -2.27 -4.20 10.06
CA PRO A 130 -3.36 -3.67 10.86
C PRO A 130 -4.10 -4.77 11.62
N ASP A 131 -4.81 -4.38 12.70
CA ASP A 131 -5.80 -5.24 13.35
C ASP A 131 -7.10 -5.37 12.52
N THR A 132 -7.31 -4.49 11.54
CA THR A 132 -8.50 -4.46 10.70
C THR A 132 -8.17 -3.99 9.29
N VAL A 133 -8.60 -4.76 8.30
CA VAL A 133 -8.49 -4.42 6.87
C VAL A 133 -9.77 -3.71 6.42
N TYR A 134 -9.65 -2.53 5.83
CA TYR A 134 -10.80 -1.83 5.25
C TYR A 134 -11.01 -2.23 3.79
N LEU A 135 -12.25 -2.58 3.44
CA LEU A 135 -12.64 -2.94 2.08
C LEU A 135 -13.57 -1.85 1.54
N ASP A 136 -13.10 -1.15 0.51
CA ASP A 136 -13.84 -0.08 -0.17
C ASP A 136 -14.00 -0.46 -1.66
N GLY A 137 -15.10 -0.08 -2.31
CA GLY A 137 -15.25 -0.33 -3.76
C GLY A 137 -16.68 -0.30 -4.28
N LEU A 138 -16.80 -0.08 -5.59
CA LEU A 138 -18.05 -0.26 -6.32
C LEU A 138 -18.26 -1.77 -6.51
N ILE A 139 -18.95 -2.41 -5.56
CA ILE A 139 -19.68 -3.67 -5.82
C ILE A 139 -21.08 -3.32 -6.37
N GLU A 140 -21.20 -2.22 -7.13
CA GLU A 140 -22.45 -1.90 -7.84
C GLU A 140 -22.52 -2.79 -9.08
N GLY A 141 -23.10 -3.98 -8.92
CA GLY A 141 -23.42 -4.86 -10.04
C GLY A 141 -23.41 -6.36 -9.75
N TYR A 142 -22.80 -6.80 -8.64
CA TYR A 142 -22.51 -8.23 -8.42
C TYR A 142 -23.19 -8.86 -7.21
N VAL A 143 -24.07 -8.14 -6.52
CA VAL A 143 -24.95 -8.71 -5.50
C VAL A 143 -26.40 -8.58 -5.95
N ASN A 144 -26.81 -9.43 -6.90
CA ASN A 144 -28.19 -9.89 -6.94
C ASN A 144 -28.26 -11.13 -6.05
N LEU A 145 -28.54 -10.92 -4.75
CA LEU A 145 -29.02 -11.98 -3.85
C LEU A 145 -30.40 -12.47 -4.29
#